data_AF-A0A8H5P6M8-F1
#
_entry.id   AF-A0A8H5P6M8-F1
#
_cell.length_a   1.000
_cell.length_b   1.000
_cell.length_c   1.000
_cell.angle_alpha   90.00
_cell.angle_beta   90.00
_cell.angle_gamma   90.00
#
_symmetry.space_group_name_H-M   'P 1'
#
loop_
_entity.id
_entity.type
_entity.pdbx_description
1 polymer ?
#
loop_
_entity_poly.entity_id
_entity_poly.type
_entity_poly.pdbx_seq_one_letter_code
_entity_poly.pdbx_strand_id
1 'polypeptide(L)'
;MSVAKTTGDASKLILPVKLEKFRPPGLLKDLEGEQLDRWSQTVDGWFGQEINGDFPGRTKLVQFFNPTTFDHDQSLPPVPITWVGFPLSVRIKQPTDDARWAYAENPENQRVPEGKNVVPPLIQEFHQKNPRTGEDEIIVVKRQREDRWVMDEYLEWSTKKVDGDVQVVSFTCEGPEYWEEVARYNPILTETPIKNPAPQKYERNNKILDIYKKLNPDFADQIKGDDLVNEDGTYDKFNKWNGHTDTGTIAHLIQYNNSLSAEIDIAAQATVTRTDLVYGETITNMLTLCGDASSYGNPGRNSDPTVRNQFFNETIESNGRQIGAAVNEVCRLARDTVLPIDASISVKDPVALYIYDADFSSFLLDRTGKRRGNPREMSPVPDGVFDWCDRGDITENMGLHLRVSIPKGMKTDDGSRDLNVSDLFDQNNGGRYVHYGSQFADYIFMSVSGVVGPRSKDETWPGEPQPALTYTAPYLEKPIVEPKVLEPAPDIGVSKMSVNTFANGEINAVVTTADIKVLKSMVAAKQGPPDFMGMPEPGPPNGPDFQRVKPKLIY
;
A
#
# COMPACT_ATOMS: atom_id res chain seq x y z
N MET A 1 -32.26 7.02 -58.12
CA MET A 1 -30.85 6.57 -57.95
C MET A 1 -30.14 7.69 -57.19
N SER A 2 -29.50 7.52 -56.04
CA SER A 2 -29.16 6.34 -55.25
C SER A 2 -29.43 6.65 -53.77
N VAL A 3 -29.93 5.63 -53.08
CA VAL A 3 -30.00 5.58 -51.61
C VAL A 3 -28.60 5.14 -51.16
N ALA A 4 -27.84 6.02 -50.52
CA ALA A 4 -26.64 5.61 -49.80
C ALA A 4 -27.09 5.01 -48.46
N LYS A 5 -27.11 3.68 -48.41
CA LYS A 5 -27.15 2.90 -47.17
C LYS A 5 -25.89 3.28 -46.36
N THR A 6 -26.07 4.07 -45.30
CA THR A 6 -25.18 4.01 -44.14
C THR A 6 -25.39 2.64 -43.52
N THR A 7 -24.51 1.69 -43.85
CA THR A 7 -24.33 0.48 -43.05
C THR A 7 -23.91 0.93 -41.66
N GLY A 8 -24.83 0.82 -40.71
CA GLY A 8 -24.49 0.92 -39.29
C GLY A 8 -23.39 -0.10 -39.03
N ASP A 9 -22.25 0.41 -38.57
CA ASP A 9 -21.25 -0.41 -37.92
C ASP A 9 -21.93 -0.90 -36.65
N ALA A 10 -22.42 -2.14 -36.70
CA ALA A 10 -22.90 -2.81 -35.52
C ALA A 10 -21.68 -2.90 -34.60
N SER A 11 -21.66 -2.05 -33.56
CA SER A 11 -20.82 -2.22 -32.39
C SER A 11 -20.79 -3.71 -32.10
N LYS A 12 -19.64 -4.36 -32.34
CA LYS A 12 -19.44 -5.75 -31.91
C LYS A 12 -19.79 -5.73 -30.43
N LEU A 13 -20.92 -6.34 -30.05
CA LEU A 13 -21.20 -6.64 -28.66
C LEU A 13 -20.04 -7.54 -28.23
N ILE A 14 -19.09 -6.96 -27.49
CA ILE A 14 -18.02 -7.71 -26.86
C ILE A 14 -18.75 -8.52 -25.79
N LEU A 15 -18.87 -9.82 -26.03
CA LEU A 15 -19.50 -10.71 -25.07
C LEU A 15 -18.62 -10.74 -23.81
N PRO A 16 -19.21 -10.69 -22.61
CA PRO A 16 -18.49 -10.91 -21.37
C PRO A 16 -17.69 -12.22 -21.47
N VAL A 17 -16.41 -12.15 -21.10
CA VAL A 17 -15.51 -13.29 -21.09
C VAL A 17 -14.65 -13.24 -19.83
N LYS A 18 -14.41 -14.40 -19.23
CA LYS A 18 -13.44 -14.54 -18.14
C LYS A 18 -12.02 -14.16 -18.59
N LEU A 19 -11.24 -13.67 -17.64
CA LEU A 19 -9.80 -13.52 -17.78
C LEU A 19 -9.17 -14.91 -17.91
N GLU A 20 -8.25 -15.10 -18.86
CA GLU A 20 -7.60 -16.41 -19.03
C GLU A 20 -6.63 -16.71 -17.88
N LYS A 21 -5.85 -15.70 -17.48
CA LYS A 21 -4.87 -15.76 -16.39
C LYS A 21 -4.54 -14.36 -15.91
N PHE A 22 -4.15 -14.24 -14.64
CA PHE A 22 -3.61 -12.99 -14.11
C PHE A 22 -2.22 -12.73 -14.70
N ARG A 23 -2.01 -11.49 -15.10
CA ARG A 23 -0.72 -11.00 -15.62
C ARG A 23 0.13 -10.47 -14.47
N PRO A 24 1.47 -10.45 -14.61
CA PRO A 24 2.36 -9.77 -13.68
C PRO A 24 2.02 -8.29 -13.50
N PRO A 25 2.27 -7.70 -12.31
CA PRO A 25 2.18 -6.26 -12.08
C PRO A 25 2.89 -5.50 -13.20
N GLY A 26 2.30 -4.40 -13.68
CA GLY A 26 2.92 -3.54 -14.70
C GLY A 26 3.31 -4.24 -16.00
N LEU A 27 2.72 -5.42 -16.28
CA LEU A 27 3.06 -6.26 -17.43
C LEU A 27 4.54 -6.64 -17.51
N LEU A 28 5.18 -6.75 -16.34
CA LEU A 28 6.58 -7.11 -16.22
C LEU A 28 6.87 -8.48 -16.82
N LYS A 29 8.04 -8.58 -17.46
CA LYS A 29 8.45 -9.74 -18.26
C LYS A 29 9.46 -10.64 -17.54
N ASP A 30 9.58 -10.49 -16.22
CA ASP A 30 10.56 -11.25 -15.43
C ASP A 30 10.16 -12.74 -15.32
N LEU A 31 8.85 -13.02 -15.39
CA LEU A 31 8.25 -14.36 -15.38
C LEU A 31 7.87 -14.80 -16.80
N GLU A 32 8.18 -16.04 -17.15
CA GLU A 32 7.90 -16.63 -18.47
C GLU A 32 7.38 -18.07 -18.36
N GLY A 33 6.64 -18.56 -19.37
CA GLY A 33 6.20 -19.96 -19.45
C GLY A 33 5.40 -20.42 -18.21
N GLU A 34 5.77 -21.56 -17.63
CA GLU A 34 5.13 -22.11 -16.41
C GLU A 34 5.16 -21.11 -15.24
N GLN A 35 6.14 -20.20 -15.19
CA GLN A 35 6.23 -19.21 -14.11
C GLN A 35 5.04 -18.24 -14.13
N LEU A 36 4.53 -17.89 -15.31
CA LEU A 36 3.33 -17.06 -15.45
C LEU A 36 2.07 -17.80 -14.99
N ASP A 37 1.97 -19.09 -15.28
CA ASP A 37 0.83 -19.90 -14.84
C ASP A 37 0.81 -20.04 -13.32
N ARG A 38 1.99 -20.12 -12.70
CA ARG A 38 2.16 -20.16 -11.25
C ARG A 38 1.84 -18.82 -10.59
N TRP A 39 2.30 -17.72 -11.16
CA TRP A 39 1.88 -16.38 -10.73
C TRP A 39 0.35 -16.26 -10.75
N SER A 40 -0.29 -16.66 -11.85
CA SER A 40 -1.74 -16.63 -11.94
C SER A 40 -2.42 -17.52 -10.90
N GLN A 41 -1.86 -18.70 -10.58
CA GLN A 41 -2.39 -19.57 -9.53
C GLN A 41 -2.26 -18.94 -8.13
N THR A 42 -1.16 -18.23 -7.86
CA THR A 42 -0.96 -17.50 -6.60
C THR A 42 -2.02 -16.41 -6.43
N VAL A 43 -2.20 -15.56 -7.45
CA VAL A 43 -3.21 -14.48 -7.42
C VAL A 43 -4.63 -15.04 -7.34
N ASP A 44 -4.95 -16.08 -8.14
CA ASP A 44 -6.22 -16.78 -8.09
C ASP A 44 -6.55 -17.33 -6.69
N GLY A 45 -5.53 -17.86 -6.00
CA GLY A 45 -5.64 -18.32 -4.62
C GLY A 45 -6.06 -17.20 -3.65
N TRP A 46 -5.48 -16.01 -3.77
CA TRP A 46 -5.85 -14.85 -2.94
C TRP A 46 -7.32 -14.46 -3.14
N PHE A 47 -7.79 -14.36 -4.39
CA PHE A 47 -9.21 -14.12 -4.67
C PHE A 47 -10.11 -15.22 -4.09
N GLY A 48 -9.72 -16.49 -4.25
CA GLY A 48 -10.47 -17.62 -3.75
C GLY A 48 -10.65 -17.58 -2.23
N GLN A 49 -9.57 -17.32 -1.49
CA GLN A 49 -9.59 -17.22 -0.02
C GLN A 49 -10.52 -16.11 0.47
N GLU A 50 -10.47 -14.93 -0.17
CA GLU A 50 -11.35 -13.82 0.17
C GLU A 50 -12.82 -14.12 -0.15
N ILE A 51 -13.10 -14.63 -1.34
CA ILE A 51 -14.47 -14.93 -1.79
C ILE A 51 -15.11 -16.01 -0.92
N ASN A 52 -14.34 -17.03 -0.51
CA ASN A 52 -14.85 -18.11 0.34
C ASN A 52 -15.01 -17.69 1.81
N GLY A 53 -14.37 -16.60 2.24
CA GLY A 53 -14.32 -16.19 3.63
C GLY A 53 -13.49 -17.15 4.50
N ASP A 54 -12.34 -17.61 3.97
CA ASP A 54 -11.52 -18.64 4.61
C ASP A 54 -10.78 -18.15 5.87
N PHE A 55 -10.87 -16.85 6.19
CA PHE A 55 -10.29 -16.26 7.39
C PHE A 55 -11.29 -16.14 8.55
N PRO A 56 -10.83 -16.21 9.81
CA PRO A 56 -11.70 -16.10 10.98
C PRO A 56 -12.60 -14.86 10.95
N GLY A 57 -13.89 -15.06 11.19
CA GLY A 57 -14.87 -13.97 11.24
C GLY A 57 -15.35 -13.44 9.89
N ARG A 58 -14.85 -13.99 8.77
CA ARG A 58 -15.31 -13.63 7.42
C ARG A 58 -16.42 -14.55 6.95
N THR A 59 -17.23 -14.07 6.02
CA THR A 59 -18.25 -14.88 5.33
C THR A 59 -18.00 -14.87 3.84
N LYS A 60 -18.58 -15.84 3.14
CA LYS A 60 -18.58 -15.88 1.68
C LYS A 60 -19.03 -14.55 1.09
N LEU A 61 -18.25 -14.02 0.17
CA LEU A 61 -18.55 -12.79 -0.57
C LEU A 61 -19.31 -13.15 -1.85
N VAL A 62 -20.38 -12.41 -2.12
CA VAL A 62 -21.17 -12.59 -3.36
C VAL A 62 -21.09 -11.40 -4.30
N GLN A 63 -20.70 -10.22 -3.79
CA GLN A 63 -20.52 -8.99 -4.58
C GLN A 63 -19.10 -8.78 -5.09
N PHE A 64 -18.14 -9.57 -4.60
CA PHE A 64 -16.77 -9.63 -5.11
C PHE A 64 -16.60 -10.87 -5.99
N PHE A 65 -16.04 -10.73 -7.19
CA PHE A 65 -15.82 -11.86 -8.10
C PHE A 65 -14.34 -12.06 -8.43
N ASN A 66 -13.97 -13.28 -8.83
CA ASN A 66 -12.65 -13.57 -9.36
C ASN A 66 -12.68 -13.49 -10.91
N PRO A 67 -11.92 -12.58 -11.54
CA PRO A 67 -11.92 -12.39 -12.99
C PRO A 67 -11.61 -13.64 -13.82
N THR A 68 -10.88 -14.63 -13.28
CA THR A 68 -10.54 -15.88 -14.01
C THR A 68 -11.67 -16.90 -14.04
N THR A 69 -12.66 -16.74 -13.17
CA THR A 69 -13.81 -17.66 -13.03
C THR A 69 -15.14 -17.01 -13.40
N PHE A 70 -15.16 -15.68 -13.59
CA PHE A 70 -16.36 -14.90 -13.81
C PHE A 70 -16.28 -14.10 -15.12
N ASP A 71 -17.30 -14.26 -15.97
CA ASP A 71 -17.41 -13.51 -17.22
C ASP A 71 -17.70 -12.03 -16.93
N HIS A 72 -16.86 -11.15 -17.45
CA HIS A 72 -17.06 -9.70 -17.35
C HIS A 72 -16.63 -9.02 -18.66
N ASP A 73 -17.12 -7.81 -18.89
CA ASP A 73 -16.75 -7.04 -20.06
C ASP A 73 -15.41 -6.36 -19.84
N GLN A 74 -14.35 -6.98 -20.34
CA GLN A 74 -12.98 -6.46 -20.26
C GLN A 74 -12.75 -5.20 -21.11
N SER A 75 -13.72 -4.78 -21.93
CA SER A 75 -13.65 -3.53 -22.69
C SER A 75 -14.14 -2.32 -21.90
N LEU A 76 -14.86 -2.53 -20.79
CA LEU A 76 -15.27 -1.44 -19.93
C LEU A 76 -14.04 -0.77 -19.30
N PRO A 77 -14.01 0.57 -19.25
CA PRO A 77 -12.91 1.26 -18.60
C PRO A 77 -12.89 0.90 -17.11
N PRO A 78 -11.70 0.61 -16.54
CA PRO A 78 -11.58 0.39 -15.11
C PRO A 78 -11.88 1.69 -14.35
N VAL A 79 -12.28 1.55 -13.09
CA VAL A 79 -12.52 2.68 -12.20
C VAL A 79 -11.34 2.82 -11.24
N PRO A 80 -10.47 3.82 -11.40
CA PRO A 80 -9.36 4.03 -10.47
C PRO A 80 -9.86 4.65 -9.16
N ILE A 81 -9.34 4.16 -8.06
CA ILE A 81 -9.44 4.75 -6.73
C ILE A 81 -8.05 5.27 -6.40
N THR A 82 -7.90 6.59 -6.27
CA THR A 82 -6.59 7.25 -6.17
C THR A 82 -6.40 7.94 -4.82
N TRP A 83 -5.15 7.99 -4.33
CA TRP A 83 -4.73 8.75 -3.15
C TRP A 83 -3.29 9.26 -3.27
N VAL A 84 -2.89 10.18 -2.39
CA VAL A 84 -1.52 10.71 -2.35
C VAL A 84 -0.58 9.71 -1.67
N GLY A 85 0.60 9.50 -2.24
CA GLY A 85 1.58 8.53 -1.76
C GLY A 85 2.30 8.92 -0.46
N PHE A 86 2.28 10.20 -0.07
CA PHE A 86 2.84 10.62 1.22
C PHE A 86 1.99 10.10 2.41
N PRO A 87 2.59 9.43 3.41
CA PRO A 87 1.86 8.82 4.51
C PRO A 87 1.03 9.80 5.34
N LEU A 88 -0.27 9.56 5.41
CA LEU A 88 -1.19 10.42 6.14
C LEU A 88 -0.88 10.48 7.63
N SER A 89 -0.52 9.34 8.22
CA SER A 89 -0.22 9.19 9.64
C SER A 89 0.94 10.08 10.09
N VAL A 90 1.88 10.37 9.18
CA VAL A 90 2.97 11.32 9.42
C VAL A 90 2.47 12.74 9.21
N ARG A 91 1.76 13.01 8.11
CA ARG A 91 1.22 14.34 7.78
C ARG A 91 0.38 14.94 8.92
N ILE A 92 -0.48 14.15 9.55
CA ILE A 92 -1.38 14.65 10.62
C ILE A 92 -0.69 14.86 11.97
N LYS A 93 0.50 14.28 12.19
CA LYS A 93 1.24 14.34 13.46
C LYS A 93 2.29 15.44 13.49
N GLN A 94 2.69 15.92 12.33
CA GLN A 94 3.81 16.84 12.19
C GLN A 94 3.31 18.26 11.86
N PRO A 95 3.91 19.31 12.43
CA PRO A 95 3.36 20.66 12.39
C PRO A 95 3.59 21.40 11.07
N THR A 96 4.55 20.96 10.26
CA THR A 96 4.95 21.60 9.00
C THR A 96 5.37 20.55 7.97
N ASP A 97 5.43 20.96 6.69
CA ASP A 97 5.96 20.13 5.61
C ASP A 97 7.39 19.65 5.85
N ASP A 98 8.30 20.55 6.22
CA ASP A 98 9.70 20.17 6.50
C ASP A 98 9.79 19.17 7.66
N ALA A 99 8.95 19.34 8.69
CA ALA A 99 8.90 18.43 9.82
C ALA A 99 8.40 17.03 9.41
N ARG A 100 7.33 16.93 8.59
CA ARG A 100 6.84 15.62 8.11
C ARG A 100 7.82 14.94 7.17
N TRP A 101 8.47 15.69 6.29
CA TRP A 101 9.46 15.13 5.38
C TRP A 101 10.68 14.61 6.12
N ALA A 102 11.22 15.40 7.05
CA ALA A 102 12.32 14.99 7.91
C ALA A 102 11.95 13.78 8.78
N TYR A 103 10.74 13.78 9.35
CA TYR A 103 10.25 12.67 10.17
C TYR A 103 10.19 11.36 9.39
N ALA A 104 9.69 11.39 8.16
CA ALA A 104 9.56 10.20 7.32
C ALA A 104 10.92 9.66 6.82
N GLU A 105 11.94 10.52 6.70
CA GLU A 105 13.30 10.10 6.32
C GLU A 105 14.18 9.63 7.49
N ASN A 106 13.78 9.88 8.74
CA ASN A 106 14.61 9.51 9.88
C ASN A 106 14.61 7.98 10.08
N PRO A 107 15.77 7.30 10.03
CA PRO A 107 15.86 5.85 10.20
C PRO A 107 15.29 5.33 11.52
N GLU A 108 15.31 6.14 12.59
CA GLU A 108 14.71 5.76 13.88
C GLU A 108 13.19 5.62 13.81
N ASN A 109 12.53 6.41 12.95
CA ASN A 109 11.08 6.35 12.74
C ASN A 109 10.68 5.24 11.75
N GLN A 110 11.64 4.70 11.00
CA GLN A 110 11.42 3.63 10.03
C GLN A 110 11.56 2.23 10.64
N ARG A 111 11.67 2.13 11.96
CA ARG A 111 11.73 0.85 12.69
C ARG A 111 10.37 0.51 13.29
N VAL A 112 10.15 -0.79 13.44
CA VAL A 112 9.00 -1.33 14.16
C VAL A 112 9.01 -0.81 15.59
N PRO A 113 7.90 -0.22 16.09
CA PRO A 113 7.80 0.22 17.48
C PRO A 113 8.10 -0.91 18.47
N GLU A 114 8.78 -0.57 19.57
CA GLU A 114 9.11 -1.52 20.63
C GLU A 114 7.85 -2.25 21.14
N GLY A 115 7.96 -3.57 21.36
CA GLY A 115 6.85 -4.43 21.78
C GLY A 115 6.03 -5.05 20.63
N LYS A 116 6.22 -4.60 19.38
CA LYS A 116 5.64 -5.27 18.20
C LYS A 116 6.64 -6.28 17.61
N ASN A 117 6.51 -7.55 17.99
CA ASN A 117 7.37 -8.63 17.50
C ASN A 117 6.93 -9.16 16.12
N VAL A 118 6.76 -8.27 15.14
CA VAL A 118 6.28 -8.63 13.79
C VAL A 118 7.41 -8.86 12.78
N VAL A 119 8.59 -8.25 12.99
CA VAL A 119 9.77 -8.42 12.15
C VAL A 119 10.93 -8.96 13.00
N PRO A 120 11.56 -10.08 12.62
CA PRO A 120 12.74 -10.58 13.29
C PRO A 120 13.90 -9.57 13.22
N PRO A 121 14.70 -9.40 14.30
CA PRO A 121 15.85 -8.52 14.26
C PRO A 121 16.90 -9.02 13.25
N LEU A 122 17.68 -8.09 12.70
CA LEU A 122 18.93 -8.43 12.02
C LEU A 122 19.92 -8.98 13.04
N ILE A 123 20.54 -10.10 12.70
CA ILE A 123 21.60 -10.72 13.50
C ILE A 123 22.91 -10.45 12.78
N GLN A 124 23.83 -9.75 13.45
CA GLN A 124 25.17 -9.49 12.93
C GLN A 124 26.19 -10.18 13.83
N GLU A 125 27.01 -11.05 13.23
CA GLU A 125 28.05 -11.78 13.92
C GLU A 125 29.42 -11.12 13.69
N PHE A 126 30.16 -10.86 14.76
CA PHE A 126 31.51 -10.33 14.71
C PHE A 126 32.48 -11.33 15.31
N HIS A 127 33.57 -11.59 14.60
CA HIS A 127 34.70 -12.30 15.16
C HIS A 127 35.61 -11.30 15.88
N GLN A 128 35.84 -11.50 17.17
CA GLN A 128 36.89 -10.80 17.89
C GLN A 128 37.78 -11.79 18.62
N LYS A 129 39.01 -11.38 18.95
CA LYS A 129 39.87 -12.17 19.83
C LYS A 129 39.54 -11.84 21.28
N ASN A 130 39.21 -12.87 22.05
CA ASN A 130 39.00 -12.73 23.47
C ASN A 130 40.29 -12.20 24.13
N PRO A 131 40.28 -11.03 24.80
CA PRO A 131 41.48 -10.41 25.32
C PRO A 131 42.18 -11.21 26.44
N ARG A 132 41.47 -12.16 27.06
CA ARG A 132 41.98 -12.97 28.18
C ARG A 132 42.46 -14.35 27.72
N THR A 133 41.78 -14.98 26.77
CA THR A 133 42.09 -16.35 26.33
C THR A 133 42.83 -16.39 24.99
N GLY A 134 42.75 -15.33 24.19
CA GLY A 134 43.31 -15.27 22.83
C GLY A 134 42.54 -16.09 21.78
N GLU A 135 41.44 -16.72 22.18
CA GLU A 135 40.54 -17.49 21.33
C GLU A 135 39.64 -16.57 20.50
N ASP A 136 39.26 -17.01 19.31
CA ASP A 136 38.28 -16.30 18.49
C ASP A 136 36.89 -16.50 19.12
N GLU A 137 36.25 -15.40 19.50
CA GLU A 137 34.88 -15.37 20.01
C GLU A 137 33.94 -14.69 19.00
N ILE A 138 32.73 -15.23 18.88
CA ILE A 138 31.68 -14.68 18.03
C ILE A 138 30.78 -13.82 18.91
N ILE A 139 30.74 -12.51 18.64
CA ILE A 139 29.76 -11.60 19.22
C ILE A 139 28.55 -11.56 18.31
N VAL A 140 27.38 -11.86 18.87
CA VAL A 140 26.10 -11.75 18.17
C VAL A 140 25.43 -10.44 18.58
N VAL A 141 25.29 -9.50 17.65
CA VAL A 141 24.56 -8.24 17.85
C VAL A 141 23.21 -8.33 17.16
N LYS A 142 22.14 -8.11 17.92
CA LYS A 142 20.78 -8.00 17.38
C LYS A 142 20.47 -6.53 17.13
N ARG A 143 20.03 -6.18 15.93
CA ARG A 143 19.58 -4.83 15.57
C ARG A 143 18.17 -4.89 15.00
N GLN A 144 17.33 -3.92 15.34
CA GLN A 144 16.06 -3.77 14.62
C GLN A 144 16.34 -3.37 13.17
N ARG A 145 15.60 -3.99 12.24
CA ARG A 145 15.65 -3.64 10.82
C ARG A 145 14.82 -2.37 10.59
N GLU A 146 15.17 -1.61 9.56
CA GLU A 146 14.26 -0.63 8.98
C GLU A 146 13.18 -1.42 8.24
N ASP A 147 11.99 -1.49 8.82
CA ASP A 147 10.80 -2.05 8.18
C ASP A 147 10.00 -0.98 7.43
N ARG A 148 10.53 0.26 7.40
CA ARG A 148 9.92 1.43 6.78
C ARG A 148 8.54 1.70 7.38
N TRP A 149 8.41 1.52 8.69
CA TRP A 149 7.16 1.59 9.44
C TRP A 149 6.27 2.79 9.08
N VAL A 150 6.88 3.96 8.90
CA VAL A 150 6.17 5.22 8.59
C VAL A 150 5.78 5.38 7.13
N MET A 151 6.30 4.56 6.20
CA MET A 151 5.99 4.55 4.76
C MET A 151 4.78 3.64 4.45
N ASP A 152 3.75 3.74 5.28
CA ASP A 152 2.58 2.85 5.29
C ASP A 152 1.48 3.35 4.34
N GLU A 153 1.82 3.57 3.06
CA GLU A 153 0.88 4.10 2.05
C GLU A 153 1.07 3.44 0.66
N TYR A 154 1.60 2.21 0.65
CA TYR A 154 1.93 1.44 -0.56
C TYR A 154 2.93 2.12 -1.51
N LEU A 155 3.63 3.13 -1.01
CA LEU A 155 4.73 3.81 -1.66
C LEU A 155 5.86 3.92 -0.65
N GLU A 156 6.95 3.22 -0.92
CA GLU A 156 8.16 3.26 -0.09
C GLU A 156 9.29 3.90 -0.87
N TRP A 157 10.24 4.51 -0.16
CA TRP A 157 11.36 5.17 -0.82
C TRP A 157 12.68 5.05 -0.07
N SER A 158 13.75 5.32 -0.80
CA SER A 158 15.10 5.50 -0.27
C SER A 158 15.67 6.83 -0.76
N THR A 159 16.42 7.50 0.12
CA THR A 159 17.08 8.78 -0.18
C THR A 159 18.57 8.67 0.10
N LYS A 160 19.39 8.76 -0.95
CA LYS A 160 20.84 8.88 -0.80
C LYS A 160 21.22 10.34 -0.68
N LYS A 161 21.88 10.68 0.43
CA LYS A 161 22.47 12.01 0.65
C LYS A 161 23.99 11.96 0.65
N VAL A 162 24.61 13.02 0.16
CA VAL A 162 26.06 13.28 0.24
C VAL A 162 26.23 14.70 0.75
N ASP A 163 26.97 14.87 1.85
CA ASP A 163 27.18 16.17 2.52
C ASP A 163 25.87 16.92 2.85
N GLY A 164 24.80 16.17 3.14
CA GLY A 164 23.47 16.71 3.43
C GLY A 164 22.59 16.97 2.20
N ASP A 165 23.16 16.94 0.99
CA ASP A 165 22.43 17.13 -0.27
C ASP A 165 21.86 15.82 -0.79
N VAL A 166 20.63 15.86 -1.29
CA VAL A 166 19.98 14.74 -1.95
C VAL A 166 20.65 14.49 -3.30
N GLN A 167 21.12 13.25 -3.51
CA GLN A 167 21.74 12.81 -4.75
C GLN A 167 20.80 11.95 -5.58
N VAL A 168 20.11 11.02 -4.91
CA VAL A 168 19.19 10.07 -5.54
C VAL A 168 18.02 9.85 -4.60
N VAL A 169 16.82 9.83 -5.17
CA VAL A 169 15.62 9.33 -4.51
C VAL A 169 15.08 8.19 -5.35
N SER A 170 14.62 7.13 -4.73
CA SER A 170 13.98 6.02 -5.42
C SER A 170 12.70 5.68 -4.70
N PHE A 171 11.61 5.56 -5.46
CA PHE A 171 10.30 5.12 -5.03
C PHE A 171 9.98 3.77 -5.65
N THR A 172 9.28 2.92 -4.89
CA THR A 172 8.73 1.67 -5.39
C THR A 172 7.36 1.41 -4.78
N CYS A 173 6.47 0.82 -5.58
CA CYS A 173 5.22 0.22 -5.12
C CYS A 173 5.14 -1.27 -5.50
N GLU A 174 6.26 -1.88 -5.84
CA GLU A 174 6.31 -3.30 -6.18
C GLU A 174 6.13 -4.18 -4.94
N GLY A 175 5.14 -5.07 -4.98
CA GLY A 175 4.88 -5.98 -3.86
C GLY A 175 5.98 -7.04 -3.68
N PRO A 176 6.33 -7.39 -2.43
CA PRO A 176 7.34 -8.40 -2.15
C PRO A 176 6.95 -9.77 -2.72
N GLU A 177 5.65 -10.09 -2.80
CA GLU A 177 5.18 -11.39 -3.31
C GLU A 177 5.59 -11.64 -4.77
N TYR A 178 5.64 -10.59 -5.60
CA TYR A 178 6.12 -10.72 -6.98
C TYR A 178 7.60 -11.10 -7.01
N TRP A 179 8.42 -10.43 -6.21
CA TRP A 179 9.86 -10.69 -6.12
C TRP A 179 10.18 -12.07 -5.55
N GLU A 180 9.44 -12.49 -4.52
CA GLU A 180 9.52 -13.84 -3.97
C GLU A 180 9.15 -14.91 -5.00
N GLU A 181 8.13 -14.66 -5.83
CA GLU A 181 7.75 -15.58 -6.92
C GLU A 181 8.84 -15.63 -8.01
N VAL A 182 9.38 -14.48 -8.44
CA VAL A 182 10.51 -14.42 -9.39
C VAL A 182 11.71 -15.19 -8.83
N ALA A 183 12.04 -15.03 -7.55
CA ALA A 183 13.16 -15.69 -6.88
C ALA A 183 12.97 -17.20 -6.76
N ARG A 184 11.73 -17.66 -6.58
CA ARG A 184 11.41 -19.09 -6.51
C ARG A 184 11.79 -19.83 -7.79
N TYR A 185 11.65 -19.20 -8.95
CA TYR A 185 12.03 -19.79 -10.25
C TYR A 185 13.41 -19.37 -10.76
N ASN A 186 14.00 -18.34 -10.16
CA ASN A 186 15.30 -17.83 -10.51
C ASN A 186 16.18 -17.69 -9.25
N PRO A 187 16.58 -18.82 -8.62
CA PRO A 187 17.47 -18.76 -7.47
C PRO A 187 18.73 -17.95 -7.79
N ILE A 188 19.18 -17.13 -6.86
CA ILE A 188 20.24 -16.15 -7.16
C ILE A 188 21.61 -16.82 -7.17
N LEU A 189 22.41 -16.53 -8.20
CA LEU A 189 23.80 -16.96 -8.27
C LEU A 189 24.65 -16.19 -7.25
N THR A 190 25.36 -16.92 -6.38
CA THR A 190 26.23 -16.36 -5.34
C THR A 190 27.71 -16.59 -5.69
N GLU A 191 28.60 -15.69 -5.26
CA GLU A 191 30.05 -15.88 -5.39
C GLU A 191 30.57 -16.86 -4.33
N THR A 192 29.95 -16.85 -3.15
CA THR A 192 30.32 -17.70 -2.03
C THR A 192 29.52 -19.01 -2.04
N PRO A 193 30.16 -20.18 -1.88
CA PRO A 193 29.45 -21.44 -1.70
C PRO A 193 28.56 -21.43 -0.46
N ILE A 194 27.28 -21.77 -0.63
CA ILE A 194 26.31 -21.88 0.46
C ILE A 194 26.52 -23.21 1.20
N LYS A 195 26.75 -23.14 2.51
CA LYS A 195 27.07 -24.33 3.33
C LYS A 195 25.88 -25.30 3.47
N ASN A 196 24.68 -24.77 3.70
CA ASN A 196 23.46 -25.54 3.94
C ASN A 196 22.32 -25.00 3.06
N PRO A 197 22.37 -25.23 1.73
CA PRO A 197 21.40 -24.63 0.83
C PRO A 197 20.01 -25.23 1.05
N ALA A 198 18.98 -24.38 1.06
CA ALA A 198 17.60 -24.82 0.96
C ALA A 198 17.41 -25.63 -0.34
N PRO A 199 16.50 -26.62 -0.37
CA PRO A 199 16.20 -27.36 -1.59
C PRO A 199 15.76 -26.41 -2.72
N GLN A 200 16.45 -26.46 -3.86
CA GLN A 200 16.15 -25.66 -5.04
C GLN A 200 15.84 -26.57 -6.24
N LYS A 201 14.73 -26.29 -6.93
CA LYS A 201 14.33 -27.02 -8.15
C LYS A 201 15.04 -26.48 -9.40
N TYR A 202 15.41 -25.19 -9.39
CA TYR A 202 15.92 -24.48 -10.56
C TYR A 202 17.40 -24.11 -10.38
N GLU A 203 18.11 -23.98 -11.50
CA GLU A 203 19.51 -23.55 -11.50
C GLU A 203 19.65 -22.10 -11.07
N ARG A 204 20.72 -21.81 -10.34
CA ARG A 204 21.03 -20.44 -9.92
C ARG A 204 21.43 -19.58 -11.12
N ASN A 205 20.91 -18.36 -11.21
CA ASN A 205 21.16 -17.44 -12.31
C ASN A 205 21.24 -15.97 -11.85
N ASN A 206 21.53 -15.06 -12.79
CA ASN A 206 21.72 -13.64 -12.51
C ASN A 206 20.46 -12.78 -12.67
N LYS A 207 19.28 -13.34 -12.97
CA LYS A 207 18.10 -12.53 -13.35
C LYS A 207 17.77 -11.46 -12.31
N ILE A 208 17.61 -11.83 -11.04
CA ILE A 208 17.32 -10.86 -9.96
C ILE A 208 18.51 -9.92 -9.73
N LEU A 209 19.74 -10.46 -9.77
CA LEU A 209 20.95 -9.66 -9.60
C LEU A 209 21.03 -8.54 -10.66
N ASP A 210 20.73 -8.86 -11.91
CA ASP A 210 20.76 -7.92 -13.03
C ASP A 210 19.67 -6.86 -12.88
N ILE A 211 18.48 -7.22 -12.39
CA ILE A 211 17.42 -6.24 -12.07
C ILE A 211 17.89 -5.30 -10.96
N TYR A 212 18.45 -5.81 -9.86
CA TYR A 212 18.99 -4.97 -8.77
C TYR A 212 20.07 -3.99 -9.26
N LYS A 213 20.99 -4.46 -10.11
CA LYS A 213 22.03 -3.61 -10.71
C LYS A 213 21.46 -2.54 -11.63
N LYS A 214 20.42 -2.88 -12.38
CA LYS A 214 19.73 -1.93 -13.26
C LYS A 214 19.00 -0.86 -12.46
N LEU A 215 18.29 -1.25 -11.40
CA LEU A 215 17.59 -0.33 -10.51
C LEU A 215 18.58 0.62 -9.80
N ASN A 216 19.76 0.13 -9.43
CA ASN A 216 20.76 0.90 -8.70
C ASN A 216 22.10 1.05 -9.46
N PRO A 217 22.12 1.85 -10.56
CA PRO A 217 23.29 1.95 -11.45
C PRO A 217 24.52 2.57 -10.78
N ASP A 218 24.35 3.31 -9.68
CA ASP A 218 25.46 3.92 -8.94
C ASP A 218 26.23 2.92 -8.07
N PHE A 219 25.61 1.77 -7.79
CA PHE A 219 26.18 0.68 -7.00
C PHE A 219 26.21 -0.65 -7.76
N ALA A 220 25.93 -0.65 -9.06
CA ALA A 220 25.86 -1.88 -9.87
C ALA A 220 27.10 -2.78 -9.75
N ASP A 221 28.30 -2.19 -9.67
CA ASP A 221 29.57 -2.91 -9.51
C ASP A 221 29.78 -3.48 -8.10
N GLN A 222 29.03 -2.99 -7.11
CA GLN A 222 29.11 -3.40 -5.70
C GLN A 222 28.06 -4.44 -5.33
N ILE A 223 26.95 -4.51 -6.07
CA ILE A 223 25.86 -5.46 -5.80
C ILE A 223 26.30 -6.87 -6.22
N LYS A 224 26.30 -7.78 -5.25
CA LYS A 224 26.62 -9.19 -5.43
C LYS A 224 25.42 -10.06 -5.10
N GLY A 225 25.34 -11.26 -5.69
CA GLY A 225 24.28 -12.20 -5.36
C GLY A 225 24.30 -12.64 -3.89
N ASP A 226 25.48 -12.68 -3.27
CA ASP A 226 25.65 -12.94 -1.83
C ASP A 226 24.96 -11.88 -0.95
N ASP A 227 24.81 -10.66 -1.46
CA ASP A 227 24.13 -9.59 -0.72
C ASP A 227 22.60 -9.79 -0.69
N LEU A 228 22.04 -10.63 -1.58
CA LEU A 228 20.60 -10.74 -1.87
C LEU A 228 19.92 -12.00 -1.28
N VAL A 229 20.67 -12.85 -0.57
CA VAL A 229 20.19 -14.14 -0.09
C VAL A 229 20.40 -14.33 1.41
N ASN A 230 19.54 -15.15 2.01
CA ASN A 230 19.72 -15.70 3.34
C ASN A 230 20.88 -16.72 3.37
N GLU A 231 21.27 -17.17 4.58
CA GLU A 231 22.31 -18.18 4.77
C GLU A 231 22.05 -19.52 4.07
N ASP A 232 20.78 -19.85 3.81
CA ASP A 232 20.36 -21.03 3.06
C ASP A 232 20.26 -20.80 1.54
N GLY A 233 20.61 -19.60 1.08
CA GLY A 233 20.61 -19.21 -0.32
C GLY A 233 19.24 -18.92 -0.93
N THR A 234 18.18 -18.82 -0.12
CA THR A 234 16.88 -18.27 -0.53
C THR A 234 16.94 -16.74 -0.59
N TYR A 235 16.08 -16.11 -1.38
CA TYR A 235 16.03 -14.65 -1.47
C TYR A 235 15.69 -14.00 -0.12
N ASP A 236 16.48 -13.01 0.30
CA ASP A 236 16.17 -12.19 1.47
C ASP A 236 15.45 -10.92 1.00
N LYS A 237 14.17 -10.78 1.33
CA LYS A 237 13.39 -9.57 1.02
C LYS A 237 13.90 -8.31 1.72
N PHE A 238 14.64 -8.50 2.82
CA PHE A 238 15.29 -7.46 3.61
C PHE A 238 16.82 -7.45 3.36
N ASN A 239 17.25 -7.92 2.20
CA ASN A 239 18.65 -7.96 1.81
C ASN A 239 19.34 -6.60 1.94
N LYS A 240 20.68 -6.57 1.93
CA LYS A 240 21.48 -5.35 2.10
C LYS A 240 21.05 -4.16 1.23
N TRP A 241 20.55 -4.42 0.02
CA TRP A 241 20.19 -3.36 -0.93
C TRP A 241 18.74 -2.90 -0.81
N ASN A 242 17.86 -3.74 -0.28
CA ASN A 242 16.45 -3.42 -0.06
C ASN A 242 16.10 -3.16 1.41
N GLY A 243 16.89 -3.60 2.38
CA GLY A 243 16.58 -3.48 3.80
C GLY A 243 16.86 -2.09 4.40
N HIS A 244 17.39 -1.16 3.62
CA HIS A 244 17.86 0.15 4.08
C HIS A 244 17.39 1.27 3.14
N THR A 245 17.10 2.45 3.70
CA THR A 245 16.63 3.60 2.93
C THR A 245 17.72 4.60 2.54
N ASP A 246 18.99 4.32 2.82
CA ASP A 246 20.13 5.21 2.54
C ASP A 246 21.04 4.74 1.38
N THR A 247 20.75 3.57 0.79
CA THR A 247 21.52 2.95 -0.31
C THR A 247 21.21 3.56 -1.69
N GLY A 248 20.26 4.50 -1.75
CA GLY A 248 19.88 5.27 -2.94
C GLY A 248 18.89 4.57 -3.88
N THR A 249 18.68 3.27 -3.76
CA THR A 249 17.58 2.59 -4.46
C THR A 249 17.12 1.37 -3.68
N ILE A 250 15.81 1.21 -3.60
CA ILE A 250 15.12 0.06 -3.07
C ILE A 250 14.31 -0.62 -4.18
N ALA A 251 14.20 -1.94 -4.14
CA ALA A 251 13.60 -2.72 -5.22
C ALA A 251 12.08 -2.84 -5.05
N HIS A 252 11.63 -3.17 -3.83
CA HIS A 252 10.24 -3.50 -3.56
C HIS A 252 9.85 -3.14 -2.12
N LEU A 253 8.55 -3.21 -1.84
CA LEU A 253 7.96 -2.93 -0.54
C LEU A 253 8.42 -3.95 0.51
N ILE A 254 8.67 -3.48 1.74
CA ILE A 254 8.99 -4.33 2.90
C ILE A 254 8.17 -3.99 4.15
N GLN A 255 7.44 -2.87 4.12
CA GLN A 255 6.54 -2.52 5.20
C GLN A 255 5.43 -3.58 5.27
N TYR A 256 5.15 -4.06 6.47
CA TYR A 256 4.36 -5.28 6.67
C TYR A 256 2.91 -5.20 6.13
N ASN A 257 2.27 -4.03 6.18
CA ASN A 257 0.92 -3.80 5.67
C ASN A 257 0.89 -3.56 4.13
N ASN A 258 2.05 -3.31 3.52
CA ASN A 258 2.19 -3.00 2.11
C ASN A 258 2.39 -4.30 1.29
N SER A 259 1.34 -5.10 1.15
CA SER A 259 1.35 -6.37 0.40
C SER A 259 0.32 -6.40 -0.73
N LEU A 260 0.58 -7.17 -1.80
CA LEU A 260 -0.39 -7.33 -2.90
C LEU A 260 -1.63 -8.10 -2.45
N SER A 261 -1.46 -9.06 -1.56
CA SER A 261 -2.57 -9.80 -0.95
C SER A 261 -3.50 -8.87 -0.14
N ALA A 262 -2.96 -7.86 0.54
CA ALA A 262 -3.75 -6.89 1.30
C ALA A 262 -4.62 -5.99 0.41
N GLU A 263 -4.21 -5.72 -0.85
CA GLU A 263 -5.00 -5.00 -1.85
C GLU A 263 -6.30 -5.75 -2.18
N ILE A 264 -6.19 -7.05 -2.44
CA ILE A 264 -7.33 -7.90 -2.75
C ILE A 264 -8.23 -8.01 -1.51
N ASP A 265 -7.65 -8.21 -0.33
CA ASP A 265 -8.37 -8.27 0.95
C ASP A 265 -9.23 -7.01 1.16
N ILE A 266 -8.62 -5.82 1.12
CA ILE A 266 -9.37 -4.58 1.39
C ILE A 266 -10.47 -4.33 0.35
N ALA A 267 -10.20 -4.58 -0.94
CA ALA A 267 -11.22 -4.44 -1.99
C ALA A 267 -12.37 -5.46 -1.82
N ALA A 268 -12.04 -6.70 -1.46
CA ALA A 268 -13.00 -7.77 -1.25
C ALA A 268 -13.88 -7.52 -0.02
N GLN A 269 -13.27 -7.24 1.13
CA GLN A 269 -13.99 -7.01 2.38
C GLN A 269 -14.81 -5.72 2.36
N ALA A 270 -14.41 -4.75 1.54
CA ALA A 270 -15.19 -3.55 1.29
C ALA A 270 -16.53 -3.83 0.60
N THR A 271 -16.70 -4.98 -0.06
CA THR A 271 -17.98 -5.35 -0.68
C THR A 271 -19.06 -5.72 0.33
N VAL A 272 -18.68 -5.99 1.58
CA VAL A 272 -19.63 -6.32 2.65
C VAL A 272 -20.37 -5.06 3.11
N THR A 273 -21.65 -4.94 2.76
CA THR A 273 -22.53 -3.89 3.30
C THR A 273 -22.85 -4.17 4.77
N ARG A 274 -22.91 -3.14 5.60
CA ARG A 274 -23.15 -3.29 7.05
C ARG A 274 -24.36 -2.51 7.52
N THR A 275 -25.02 -3.05 8.55
CA THR A 275 -26.07 -2.36 9.30
C THR A 275 -25.60 -2.11 10.72
N ASP A 276 -25.99 -0.97 11.28
CA ASP A 276 -25.80 -0.70 12.69
C ASP A 276 -26.59 -1.73 13.50
N LEU A 277 -25.92 -2.36 14.45
CA LEU A 277 -26.51 -3.42 15.27
C LEU A 277 -27.56 -2.87 16.25
N VAL A 278 -27.55 -1.58 16.57
CA VAL A 278 -28.50 -0.96 17.51
C VAL A 278 -29.83 -0.60 16.84
N TYR A 279 -29.78 0.10 15.71
CA TYR A 279 -30.95 0.64 15.00
C TYR A 279 -31.35 -0.18 13.77
N GLY A 280 -30.47 -1.07 13.29
CA GLY A 280 -30.69 -1.86 12.07
C GLY A 280 -30.56 -1.05 10.78
N GLU A 281 -30.12 0.21 10.87
CA GLU A 281 -29.97 1.11 9.73
C GLU A 281 -28.69 0.81 8.95
N THR A 282 -28.67 1.10 7.65
CA THR A 282 -27.47 0.90 6.84
C THR A 282 -26.36 1.86 7.27
N ILE A 283 -25.17 1.32 7.54
CA ILE A 283 -23.99 2.14 7.84
C ILE A 283 -23.48 2.73 6.54
N THR A 284 -23.64 4.05 6.40
CA THR A 284 -23.16 4.84 5.25
C THR A 284 -22.00 5.76 5.63
N ASN A 285 -21.82 6.03 6.93
CA ASN A 285 -20.67 6.77 7.44
C ASN A 285 -19.40 5.93 7.26
N MET A 286 -18.43 6.44 6.51
CA MET A 286 -17.23 5.70 6.13
C MET A 286 -16.30 5.39 7.32
N LEU A 287 -16.25 6.28 8.32
CA LEU A 287 -15.46 6.08 9.54
C LEU A 287 -15.99 4.87 10.30
N THR A 288 -17.29 4.91 10.58
CA THR A 288 -18.00 3.85 11.30
C THR A 288 -17.96 2.57 10.50
N LEU A 289 -18.17 2.64 9.18
CA LEU A 289 -18.17 1.48 8.31
C LEU A 289 -16.85 0.75 8.41
N CYS A 290 -15.73 1.38 8.07
CA CYS A 290 -14.48 0.64 7.91
C CYS A 290 -13.68 0.52 9.23
N GLY A 291 -13.74 1.52 10.10
CA GLY A 291 -13.13 1.45 11.43
C GLY A 291 -13.88 0.50 12.36
N ASP A 292 -14.94 0.99 12.99
CA ASP A 292 -15.64 0.28 14.08
C ASP A 292 -16.37 -0.98 13.59
N ALA A 293 -17.03 -0.88 12.43
CA ALA A 293 -17.97 -1.91 11.98
C ALA A 293 -17.31 -3.03 11.17
N SER A 294 -16.19 -2.74 10.50
CA SER A 294 -15.53 -3.70 9.61
C SER A 294 -14.17 -4.18 10.09
N SER A 295 -13.47 -3.38 10.90
CA SER A 295 -12.11 -3.65 11.35
C SER A 295 -11.11 -3.95 10.21
N TYR A 296 -11.36 -3.43 9.00
CA TYR A 296 -10.37 -3.43 7.92
C TYR A 296 -9.91 -2.00 7.64
N GLY A 297 -8.60 -1.81 7.53
CA GLY A 297 -7.96 -0.52 7.33
C GLY A 297 -7.58 0.22 8.63
N ASN A 298 -6.75 1.24 8.49
CA ASN A 298 -6.21 2.07 9.55
C ASN A 298 -6.63 3.54 9.33
N PRO A 299 -7.31 4.18 10.30
CA PRO A 299 -7.78 5.57 10.15
C PRO A 299 -6.71 6.63 9.90
N GLY A 300 -5.43 6.27 10.05
CA GLY A 300 -4.28 7.10 9.74
C GLY A 300 -3.69 6.91 8.34
N ARG A 301 -4.34 6.20 7.40
CA ARG A 301 -3.86 6.01 6.01
C ARG A 301 -4.74 6.75 5.01
N ASN A 302 -4.19 7.17 3.87
CA ASN A 302 -4.97 7.76 2.78
C ASN A 302 -5.74 6.71 1.96
N SER A 303 -5.20 5.50 1.81
CA SER A 303 -5.87 4.36 1.17
C SER A 303 -7.13 3.91 1.91
N ASP A 304 -7.15 4.16 3.22
CA ASP A 304 -8.15 3.72 4.17
C ASP A 304 -8.97 4.93 4.69
N PRO A 305 -10.13 4.70 5.32
CA PRO A 305 -10.97 5.79 5.77
C PRO A 305 -10.41 6.62 6.90
N THR A 306 -10.16 7.89 6.59
CA THR A 306 -9.49 8.85 7.44
C THR A 306 -10.40 9.42 8.52
N VAL A 307 -9.98 9.35 9.79
CA VAL A 307 -10.59 10.13 10.89
C VAL A 307 -10.35 11.62 10.68
N ARG A 308 -11.44 12.40 10.71
CA ARG A 308 -11.38 13.87 10.78
C ARG A 308 -10.51 14.27 11.97
N ASN A 309 -9.37 14.90 11.72
CA ASN A 309 -8.57 15.46 12.80
C ASN A 309 -9.31 16.68 13.37
N GLN A 310 -9.94 16.52 14.54
CA GLN A 310 -10.73 17.59 15.17
C GLN A 310 -9.85 18.74 15.71
N PHE A 311 -8.52 18.59 15.73
CA PHE A 311 -7.58 19.61 16.20
C PHE A 311 -7.22 20.66 15.14
N PHE A 312 -7.43 20.37 13.85
CA PHE A 312 -7.32 21.35 12.79
C PHE A 312 -8.72 21.55 12.22
N ASN A 313 -9.28 22.75 12.36
CA ASN A 313 -10.61 23.11 11.89
C ASN A 313 -10.69 23.21 10.35
N GLU A 314 -9.82 22.49 9.66
CA GLU A 314 -9.71 22.38 8.22
C GLU A 314 -10.27 21.02 7.82
N THR A 315 -11.16 21.02 6.85
CA THR A 315 -11.44 19.82 6.09
C THR A 315 -10.09 19.39 5.50
N ILE A 316 -9.46 18.36 6.07
CA ILE A 316 -8.50 17.58 5.31
C ILE A 316 -9.36 16.93 4.24
N GLU A 317 -9.57 17.64 3.13
CA GLU A 317 -10.01 17.01 1.90
C GLU A 317 -8.94 15.95 1.64
N SER A 318 -9.25 14.70 1.97
CA SER A 318 -8.56 13.59 1.35
C SER A 318 -8.79 13.82 -0.14
N ASN A 319 -7.79 14.34 -0.85
CA ASN A 319 -7.85 14.64 -2.28
C ASN A 319 -7.99 13.36 -3.14
N GLY A 320 -8.47 12.26 -2.56
CA GLY A 320 -8.62 10.93 -3.11
C GLY A 320 -9.80 10.20 -2.48
N ARG A 321 -10.43 9.29 -3.24
CA ARG A 321 -11.43 8.37 -2.71
C ARG A 321 -10.70 7.22 -2.01
N GLN A 322 -11.19 6.79 -0.86
CA GLN A 322 -10.61 5.67 -0.11
C GLN A 322 -11.16 4.33 -0.65
N ILE A 323 -10.36 3.27 -0.62
CA ILE A 323 -10.71 1.98 -1.25
C ILE A 323 -12.02 1.43 -0.67
N GLY A 324 -12.08 1.32 0.66
CA GLY A 324 -13.24 0.80 1.36
C GLY A 324 -14.52 1.60 1.09
N ALA A 325 -14.40 2.93 1.08
CA ALA A 325 -15.52 3.83 0.86
C ALA A 325 -16.09 3.72 -0.56
N ALA A 326 -15.23 3.81 -1.57
CA ALA A 326 -15.62 3.80 -2.98
C ALA A 326 -16.26 2.46 -3.37
N VAL A 327 -15.68 1.36 -2.90
CA VAL A 327 -16.20 0.01 -3.14
C VAL A 327 -17.58 -0.18 -2.47
N ASN A 328 -17.69 0.15 -1.17
CA ASN A 328 -18.94 -0.09 -0.45
C ASN A 328 -20.09 0.79 -0.96
N GLU A 329 -19.79 2.01 -1.42
CA GLU A 329 -20.78 2.88 -2.05
C GLU A 329 -21.46 2.20 -3.24
N VAL A 330 -20.68 1.57 -4.14
CA VAL A 330 -21.22 0.82 -5.28
C VAL A 330 -22.01 -0.40 -4.80
N CYS A 331 -21.50 -1.16 -3.83
CA CYS A 331 -22.16 -2.37 -3.34
C CYS A 331 -23.51 -2.09 -2.67
N ARG A 332 -23.67 -0.95 -1.99
CA ARG A 332 -24.97 -0.54 -1.41
C ARG A 332 -26.02 -0.25 -2.48
N LEU A 333 -25.62 0.24 -3.67
CA LEU A 333 -26.56 0.51 -4.76
C LEU A 333 -27.24 -0.75 -5.30
N ALA A 334 -26.67 -1.95 -5.09
CA ALA A 334 -27.35 -3.21 -5.41
C ALA A 334 -28.61 -3.46 -4.56
N ARG A 335 -28.78 -2.72 -3.46
CA ARG A 335 -29.95 -2.79 -2.56
C ARG A 335 -30.87 -1.57 -2.68
N ASP A 336 -30.55 -0.61 -3.53
CA ASP A 336 -31.34 0.61 -3.67
C ASP A 336 -32.74 0.28 -4.22
N THR A 337 -33.78 0.84 -3.59
CA THR A 337 -35.18 0.56 -3.96
C THR A 337 -35.69 1.41 -5.12
N VAL A 338 -34.92 2.44 -5.51
CA VAL A 338 -35.26 3.41 -6.57
C VAL A 338 -34.46 3.10 -7.83
N LEU A 339 -33.16 2.85 -7.71
CA LEU A 339 -32.27 2.56 -8.84
C LEU A 339 -31.25 1.45 -8.47
N PRO A 340 -31.69 0.19 -8.39
CA PRO A 340 -30.80 -0.93 -8.06
C PRO A 340 -29.77 -1.12 -9.17
N ILE A 341 -28.50 -1.27 -8.80
CA ILE A 341 -27.41 -1.63 -9.72
C ILE A 341 -27.12 -3.13 -9.57
N ASP A 342 -27.47 -3.91 -10.59
CA ASP A 342 -27.20 -5.35 -10.66
C ASP A 342 -25.76 -5.64 -11.14
N ALA A 343 -24.77 -5.20 -10.36
CA ALA A 343 -23.37 -5.33 -10.71
C ALA A 343 -22.53 -5.91 -9.57
N SER A 344 -21.63 -6.82 -9.93
CA SER A 344 -20.53 -7.31 -9.08
C SER A 344 -19.28 -6.53 -9.41
N ILE A 345 -18.32 -6.50 -8.50
CA ILE A 345 -17.07 -5.77 -8.69
C ILE A 345 -15.87 -6.67 -8.38
N SER A 346 -14.73 -6.29 -8.91
CA SER A 346 -13.46 -6.95 -8.67
C SER A 346 -12.30 -5.98 -8.85
N VAL A 347 -11.09 -6.44 -8.55
CA VAL A 347 -9.85 -5.70 -8.84
C VAL A 347 -9.43 -5.97 -10.29
N LYS A 348 -8.97 -4.93 -10.97
CA LYS A 348 -8.51 -4.97 -12.36
C LYS A 348 -7.19 -5.74 -12.47
N ASP A 349 -7.09 -6.59 -13.49
CA ASP A 349 -5.82 -7.18 -13.92
C ASP A 349 -5.00 -6.20 -14.81
N PRO A 350 -3.66 -6.12 -14.66
CA PRO A 350 -2.83 -6.84 -13.67
C PRO A 350 -2.96 -6.26 -12.27
N VAL A 351 -3.11 -7.15 -11.29
CA VAL A 351 -3.34 -6.78 -9.88
C VAL A 351 -2.06 -6.20 -9.28
N ALA A 352 -2.12 -4.91 -8.95
CA ALA A 352 -1.12 -4.21 -8.16
C ALA A 352 -1.63 -2.82 -7.77
N LEU A 353 -0.95 -2.25 -6.78
CA LEU A 353 -1.02 -0.85 -6.45
C LEU A 353 0.00 -0.09 -7.30
N TYR A 354 -0.48 0.84 -8.10
CA TYR A 354 0.35 1.54 -9.07
C TYR A 354 0.60 2.97 -8.63
N ILE A 355 1.79 3.47 -8.95
CA ILE A 355 1.95 4.90 -9.20
C ILE A 355 1.12 5.20 -10.45
N TYR A 356 -0.08 5.73 -10.20
CA TYR A 356 -1.10 5.99 -11.22
C TYR A 356 -0.81 7.26 -11.99
N ASP A 357 -0.35 8.28 -11.26
CA ASP A 357 0.03 9.58 -11.81
C ASP A 357 1.13 10.19 -10.95
N ALA A 358 1.93 11.06 -11.56
CA ALA A 358 2.94 11.85 -10.86
C ALA A 358 3.13 13.20 -11.55
N ASP A 359 2.88 14.30 -10.81
CA ASP A 359 2.98 15.66 -11.35
C ASP A 359 4.18 16.40 -10.76
N PHE A 360 5.28 16.40 -11.50
CA PHE A 360 6.49 17.15 -11.15
C PHE A 360 6.64 18.45 -11.94
N SER A 361 5.55 18.96 -12.55
CA SER A 361 5.60 20.13 -13.43
C SER A 361 5.96 21.44 -12.70
N SER A 362 5.82 21.48 -11.37
CA SER A 362 6.21 22.61 -10.53
C SER A 362 7.72 22.69 -10.28
N PHE A 363 8.48 21.64 -10.60
CA PHE A 363 9.91 21.62 -10.34
C PHE A 363 10.68 22.34 -11.45
N LEU A 364 11.68 23.12 -11.05
CA LEU A 364 12.69 23.73 -11.90
C LEU A 364 14.08 23.33 -11.44
N LEU A 365 15.05 23.38 -12.35
CA LEU A 365 16.47 23.14 -12.05
C LEU A 365 17.21 24.47 -11.89
N ASP A 366 17.80 24.69 -10.71
CA ASP A 366 18.73 25.81 -10.46
C ASP A 366 20.14 25.45 -10.95
N ARG A 367 20.41 25.77 -12.20
CA ARG A 367 21.70 25.53 -12.85
C ARG A 367 22.85 26.35 -12.28
N THR A 368 22.56 27.38 -11.49
CA THR A 368 23.61 28.15 -10.83
C THR A 368 24.21 27.38 -9.65
N GLY A 369 23.46 26.43 -9.07
CA GLY A 369 23.82 25.70 -7.86
C GLY A 369 23.93 26.57 -6.60
N LYS A 370 23.55 27.86 -6.68
CA LYS A 370 23.65 28.83 -5.57
C LYS A 370 22.46 28.78 -4.63
N ARG A 371 21.37 28.12 -5.05
CA ARG A 371 20.15 27.91 -4.27
C ARG A 371 19.52 29.19 -3.72
N ARG A 372 19.34 30.19 -4.58
CA ARG A 372 18.87 31.53 -4.21
C ARG A 372 17.34 31.71 -4.21
N GLY A 373 16.60 30.73 -4.71
CA GLY A 373 15.14 30.79 -4.81
C GLY A 373 14.65 31.83 -5.81
N ASN A 374 15.38 32.05 -6.92
CA ASN A 374 14.95 32.92 -8.01
C ASN A 374 14.54 32.10 -9.25
N PRO A 375 13.24 31.78 -9.43
CA PRO A 375 12.77 30.99 -10.57
C PRO A 375 13.12 31.55 -11.95
N ARG A 376 13.41 32.86 -12.06
CA ARG A 376 13.78 33.49 -13.34
C ARG A 376 15.19 33.09 -13.82
N GLU A 377 16.01 32.56 -12.92
CA GLU A 377 17.36 32.06 -13.22
C GLU A 377 17.40 30.53 -13.36
N MET A 378 16.24 29.87 -13.25
CA MET A 378 16.13 28.41 -13.31
C MET A 378 15.65 27.95 -14.68
N SER A 379 15.90 26.68 -14.99
CA SER A 379 15.51 26.03 -16.25
C SER A 379 14.46 24.94 -15.98
N PRO A 380 13.68 24.54 -17.01
CA PRO A 380 12.90 23.32 -16.93
C PRO A 380 13.76 22.12 -16.52
N VAL A 381 13.18 21.19 -15.78
CA VAL A 381 13.87 19.95 -15.40
C VAL A 381 14.15 19.13 -16.66
N PRO A 382 15.39 18.70 -16.89
CA PRO A 382 15.75 17.94 -18.09
C PRO A 382 15.21 16.51 -18.05
N ASP A 383 15.02 15.92 -19.24
CA ASP A 383 14.66 14.50 -19.39
C ASP A 383 15.66 13.59 -18.68
N GLY A 384 15.16 12.46 -18.16
CA GLY A 384 15.96 11.49 -17.42
C GLY A 384 16.20 11.86 -15.95
N VAL A 385 15.70 13.01 -15.47
CA VAL A 385 15.68 13.29 -14.03
C VAL A 385 14.68 12.42 -13.30
N PHE A 386 13.49 12.27 -13.87
CA PHE A 386 12.45 11.35 -13.41
C PHE A 386 12.47 10.11 -14.32
N ASP A 387 13.11 9.04 -13.85
CA ASP A 387 13.33 7.81 -14.61
C ASP A 387 12.47 6.67 -14.04
N TRP A 388 11.66 6.02 -14.88
CA TRP A 388 10.79 4.92 -14.48
C TRP A 388 11.48 3.55 -14.49
N CYS A 389 12.79 3.50 -14.75
CA CYS A 389 13.66 2.32 -14.62
C CYS A 389 13.23 1.10 -15.45
N ASP A 390 12.40 1.30 -16.48
CA ASP A 390 11.66 0.26 -17.20
C ASP A 390 10.86 -0.69 -16.27
N ARG A 391 10.30 -0.15 -15.19
CA ARG A 391 9.43 -0.87 -14.25
C ARG A 391 8.02 -0.31 -14.31
N GLY A 392 7.17 -1.03 -15.04
CA GLY A 392 5.82 -0.56 -15.32
C GLY A 392 5.80 0.55 -16.39
N ASP A 393 4.64 1.14 -16.60
CA ASP A 393 4.42 2.20 -17.59
C ASP A 393 3.45 3.24 -17.04
N ILE A 394 3.98 4.42 -16.68
CA ILE A 394 3.17 5.52 -16.15
C ILE A 394 2.16 6.05 -17.17
N THR A 395 2.43 5.92 -18.47
CA THR A 395 1.54 6.42 -19.53
C THR A 395 0.26 5.60 -19.64
N GLU A 396 0.30 4.36 -19.14
CA GLU A 396 -0.83 3.45 -19.00
C GLU A 396 -1.33 3.37 -17.54
N ASN A 397 -0.93 4.32 -16.70
CA ASN A 397 -1.22 4.39 -15.27
C ASN A 397 -0.76 3.16 -14.47
N MET A 398 0.34 2.54 -14.89
CA MET A 398 0.92 1.33 -14.29
C MET A 398 2.38 1.56 -13.88
N GLY A 399 2.73 2.73 -13.35
CA GLY A 399 4.08 2.98 -12.84
C GLY A 399 4.39 2.14 -11.60
N LEU A 400 5.59 1.55 -11.53
CA LEU A 400 6.01 0.69 -10.41
C LEU A 400 7.26 1.17 -9.68
N HIS A 401 8.20 1.77 -10.41
CA HIS A 401 9.44 2.28 -9.85
C HIS A 401 9.76 3.64 -10.44
N LEU A 402 10.17 4.58 -9.59
CA LEU A 402 10.61 5.91 -10.02
C LEU A 402 11.94 6.23 -9.34
N ARG A 403 12.95 6.56 -10.14
CA ARG A 403 14.23 7.08 -9.68
C ARG A 403 14.35 8.55 -10.05
N VAL A 404 14.61 9.38 -9.05
CA VAL A 404 14.88 10.82 -9.18
C VAL A 404 16.37 11.05 -9.01
N SER A 405 17.05 11.50 -10.06
CA SER A 405 18.48 11.81 -10.00
C SER A 405 18.88 12.82 -11.07
N ILE A 406 19.89 13.65 -10.83
CA ILE A 406 20.45 14.46 -11.91
C ILE A 406 21.35 13.59 -12.80
N PRO A 407 21.19 13.62 -14.14
CA PRO A 407 22.06 12.88 -15.05
C PRO A 407 23.55 13.18 -14.83
N LYS A 408 24.37 12.13 -14.82
CA LYS A 408 25.81 12.23 -14.54
C LYS A 408 26.50 13.22 -15.47
N GLY A 409 27.39 14.04 -14.90
CA GLY A 409 28.19 15.02 -15.64
C GLY A 409 27.52 16.37 -15.89
N MET A 410 26.27 16.56 -15.45
CA MET A 410 25.64 17.87 -15.48
C MET A 410 26.25 18.77 -14.40
N LYS A 411 26.88 19.87 -14.82
CA LYS A 411 27.57 20.82 -13.93
C LYS A 411 26.77 22.10 -13.74
N THR A 412 27.09 22.83 -12.68
CA THR A 412 26.68 24.22 -12.52
C THR A 412 27.17 25.06 -13.70
N ASP A 413 26.51 26.18 -13.98
CA ASP A 413 26.85 27.05 -15.11
C ASP A 413 28.27 27.62 -15.05
N ASP A 414 28.84 27.73 -13.84
CA ASP A 414 30.24 28.13 -13.63
C ASP A 414 31.23 26.95 -13.60
N GLY A 415 30.74 25.72 -13.76
CA GLY A 415 31.53 24.49 -13.77
C GLY A 415 32.13 24.09 -12.42
N SER A 416 31.76 24.75 -11.32
CA SER A 416 32.36 24.56 -10.01
C SER A 416 32.05 23.21 -9.36
N ARG A 417 30.87 22.64 -9.60
CA ARG A 417 30.48 21.31 -9.11
C ARG A 417 29.46 20.63 -10.02
N ASP A 418 29.26 19.33 -9.79
CA ASP A 418 28.13 18.62 -10.38
C ASP A 418 26.81 19.06 -9.70
N LEU A 419 25.74 19.13 -10.50
CA LEU A 419 24.38 19.36 -10.02
C LEU A 419 23.85 18.10 -9.35
N ASN A 420 22.99 18.27 -8.36
CA ASN A 420 22.34 17.18 -7.62
C ASN A 420 20.85 17.46 -7.42
N VAL A 421 20.12 16.50 -6.86
CA VAL A 421 18.65 16.59 -6.71
C VAL A 421 18.27 17.76 -5.80
N SER A 422 19.11 18.15 -4.84
CA SER A 422 18.89 19.35 -4.02
C SER A 422 18.99 20.68 -4.79
N ASP A 423 19.42 20.68 -6.05
CA ASP A 423 19.34 21.85 -6.94
C ASP A 423 17.98 21.98 -7.65
N LEU A 424 17.08 21.01 -7.46
CA LEU A 424 15.69 21.14 -7.85
C LEU A 424 14.94 22.06 -6.90
N PHE A 425 14.14 22.95 -7.48
CA PHE A 425 13.31 23.92 -6.79
C PHE A 425 11.85 23.70 -7.15
N ASP A 426 11.04 23.37 -6.16
CA ASP A 426 9.59 23.27 -6.29
C ASP A 426 8.98 24.66 -6.16
N GLN A 427 8.26 25.12 -7.18
CA GLN A 427 7.61 26.42 -7.20
C GLN A 427 6.32 26.48 -6.37
N ASN A 428 5.76 25.33 -5.97
CA ASN A 428 4.56 25.28 -5.15
C ASN A 428 4.82 25.66 -3.69
N ASN A 429 3.75 25.88 -2.92
CA ASN A 429 3.76 26.07 -1.47
C ASN A 429 4.83 27.08 -0.96
N GLY A 430 4.98 28.20 -1.68
CA GLY A 430 5.91 29.28 -1.29
C GLY A 430 7.33 29.14 -1.82
N GLY A 431 7.62 28.12 -2.64
CA GLY A 431 8.91 27.97 -3.32
C GLY A 431 10.00 27.41 -2.41
N ARG A 432 10.48 26.19 -2.67
CA ARG A 432 11.51 25.55 -1.83
C ARG A 432 12.39 24.58 -2.60
N TYR A 433 13.63 24.44 -2.14
CA TYR A 433 14.55 23.44 -2.67
C TYR A 433 14.26 22.04 -2.11
N VAL A 434 14.75 21.02 -2.79
CA VAL A 434 14.68 19.65 -2.31
C VAL A 434 15.71 19.41 -1.21
N HIS A 435 15.23 19.19 0.00
CA HIS A 435 16.05 18.83 1.17
C HIS A 435 15.82 17.38 1.61
N TYR A 436 14.67 16.81 1.25
CA TYR A 436 14.25 15.45 1.56
C TYR A 436 13.69 14.81 0.29
N GLY A 437 14.05 13.57 0.02
CA GLY A 437 13.42 12.76 -1.03
C GLY A 437 11.94 12.50 -0.77
N SER A 438 11.52 12.42 0.50
CA SER A 438 10.11 12.30 0.88
C SER A 438 9.22 13.46 0.38
N GLN A 439 9.79 14.59 -0.05
CA GLN A 439 9.08 15.69 -0.72
C GLN A 439 8.36 15.26 -1.99
N PHE A 440 8.95 14.36 -2.78
CA PHE A 440 8.36 13.93 -4.04
C PHE A 440 7.11 13.06 -3.83
N ALA A 441 6.96 12.43 -2.66
CA ALA A 441 5.81 11.58 -2.37
C ALA A 441 4.48 12.35 -2.30
N ASP A 442 4.52 13.68 -2.11
CA ASP A 442 3.32 14.54 -2.20
C ASP A 442 2.79 14.69 -3.62
N TYR A 443 3.64 14.45 -4.61
CA TYR A 443 3.36 14.61 -6.03
C TYR A 443 3.06 13.29 -6.72
N ILE A 444 3.13 12.18 -5.99
CA ILE A 444 2.88 10.83 -6.48
C ILE A 444 1.48 10.40 -6.04
N PHE A 445 0.66 10.01 -7.01
CA PHE A 445 -0.69 9.49 -6.77
C PHE A 445 -0.70 7.98 -6.97
N MET A 446 -1.06 7.27 -5.91
CA MET A 446 -1.23 5.83 -5.91
C MET A 446 -2.63 5.47 -6.36
N SER A 447 -2.83 4.26 -6.87
CA SER A 447 -4.17 3.73 -7.12
C SER A 447 -4.29 2.22 -6.99
N VAL A 448 -5.53 1.79 -6.74
CA VAL A 448 -6.06 0.49 -7.15
C VAL A 448 -7.18 0.73 -8.16
N SER A 449 -7.31 -0.15 -9.15
CA SER A 449 -8.37 -0.04 -10.17
C SER A 449 -9.38 -1.17 -10.02
N GLY A 450 -10.68 -0.83 -10.06
CA GLY A 450 -11.77 -1.79 -10.06
C GLY A 450 -12.32 -2.10 -11.45
N VAL A 451 -12.86 -3.30 -11.63
CA VAL A 451 -13.68 -3.69 -12.79
C VAL A 451 -15.07 -4.09 -12.36
N VAL A 452 -16.03 -3.96 -13.27
CA VAL A 452 -17.43 -4.28 -13.04
C VAL A 452 -17.81 -5.52 -13.85
N GLY A 453 -18.49 -6.45 -13.19
CA GLY A 453 -19.07 -7.64 -13.79
C GLY A 453 -20.59 -7.65 -13.62
N PRO A 454 -21.30 -8.50 -14.39
CA PRO A 454 -22.72 -8.72 -14.16
C PRO A 454 -23.00 -9.19 -12.73
N ARG A 455 -24.26 -9.08 -12.30
CA ARG A 455 -24.76 -9.69 -11.06
C ARG A 455 -24.40 -11.18 -10.97
N SER A 456 -23.94 -11.61 -9.79
CA SER A 456 -23.71 -13.03 -9.50
C SER A 456 -25.00 -13.85 -9.63
N LYS A 457 -24.86 -15.09 -10.10
CA LYS A 457 -25.96 -16.08 -10.15
C LYS A 457 -26.21 -16.74 -8.79
N ASP A 458 -25.42 -16.44 -7.77
CA ASP A 458 -25.63 -16.93 -6.41
C ASP A 458 -26.99 -16.45 -5.88
N GLU A 459 -27.82 -17.38 -5.41
CA GLU A 459 -29.17 -17.09 -4.89
C GLU A 459 -29.14 -16.15 -3.68
N THR A 460 -28.01 -16.09 -2.98
CA THR A 460 -27.83 -15.20 -1.82
C THR A 460 -27.44 -13.78 -2.21
N TRP A 461 -27.29 -13.43 -3.51
CA TRP A 461 -27.01 -12.07 -3.96
C TRP A 461 -28.07 -11.04 -3.51
N PRO A 462 -27.68 -9.82 -3.08
CA PRO A 462 -26.32 -9.25 -2.97
C PRO A 462 -25.61 -9.56 -1.63
N GLY A 463 -26.00 -10.63 -0.96
CA GLY A 463 -25.62 -10.98 0.41
C GLY A 463 -26.64 -10.42 1.39
N GLU A 464 -26.53 -10.73 2.67
CA GLU A 464 -27.25 -10.00 3.73
C GLU A 464 -26.31 -8.95 4.33
N PRO A 465 -26.80 -7.74 4.68
CA PRO A 465 -25.98 -6.79 5.39
C PRO A 465 -25.53 -7.40 6.71
N GLN A 466 -24.24 -7.26 7.01
CA GLN A 466 -23.72 -7.78 8.27
C GLN A 466 -23.94 -6.76 9.38
N PRO A 467 -24.53 -7.18 10.50
CA PRO A 467 -24.69 -6.28 11.62
C PRO A 467 -23.33 -6.03 12.27
N ALA A 468 -23.10 -4.79 12.71
CA ALA A 468 -21.85 -4.40 13.32
C ALA A 468 -22.05 -3.47 14.51
N LEU A 469 -21.22 -3.61 15.53
CA LEU A 469 -21.22 -2.73 16.69
C LEU A 469 -20.63 -1.39 16.29
N THR A 470 -21.44 -0.32 16.31
CA THR A 470 -20.93 1.04 16.19
C THR A 470 -20.73 1.58 17.61
N TYR A 471 -19.54 1.41 18.18
CA TYR A 471 -19.21 2.11 19.42
C TYR A 471 -18.91 3.57 19.09
N THR A 472 -19.94 4.41 19.03
CA THR A 472 -19.74 5.87 19.16
C THR A 472 -19.56 6.21 20.63
N ALA A 473 -18.48 5.71 21.27
CA ALA A 473 -17.89 6.56 22.28
C ALA A 473 -17.46 7.82 21.50
N PRO A 474 -17.88 9.03 21.89
CA PRO A 474 -17.34 10.20 21.22
C PRO A 474 -15.82 10.07 21.30
N TYR A 475 -15.13 10.21 20.17
CA TYR A 475 -13.67 10.28 20.11
C TYR A 475 -13.13 11.57 20.80
N LEU A 476 -13.87 12.07 21.79
CA LEU A 476 -13.57 13.14 22.72
C LEU A 476 -13.18 12.48 24.04
N GLU A 477 -11.98 12.82 24.52
CA GLU A 477 -11.49 12.60 25.89
C GLU A 477 -10.93 11.21 26.25
N LYS A 478 -10.02 10.66 25.43
CA LYS A 478 -8.84 10.05 26.06
C LYS A 478 -7.65 10.98 25.86
N PRO A 479 -7.13 11.65 26.92
CA PRO A 479 -5.84 12.31 26.81
C PRO A 479 -4.83 11.24 26.40
N ILE A 480 -3.94 11.60 25.47
CA ILE A 480 -2.78 10.78 25.12
C ILE A 480 -2.01 10.59 26.43
N VAL A 481 -2.12 9.39 27.01
CA VAL A 481 -1.23 8.98 28.09
C VAL A 481 0.05 8.57 27.39
N GLU A 482 1.10 9.37 27.53
CA GLU A 482 2.46 8.92 27.19
C GLU A 482 2.68 7.54 27.83
N PRO A 483 3.10 6.51 27.08
CA PRO A 483 3.34 5.20 27.66
C PRO A 483 4.40 5.35 28.75
N LYS A 484 3.99 5.08 30.00
CA LYS A 484 4.92 4.98 31.13
C LYS A 484 5.90 3.85 30.83
N VAL A 485 7.17 4.20 30.77
CA VAL A 485 8.31 3.29 30.81
C VAL A 485 8.11 2.33 31.98
N LEU A 486 7.93 1.04 31.68
CA LEU A 486 7.99 -0.02 32.67
C LEU A 486 9.37 -0.68 32.54
N GLU A 487 10.18 -0.52 33.58
CA GLU A 487 11.49 -1.16 33.73
C GLU A 487 11.41 -2.70 33.60
N PRO A 488 12.49 -3.37 33.19
CA PRO A 488 12.46 -4.78 32.80
C PRO A 488 12.46 -5.71 34.02
N ALA A 489 11.70 -6.80 33.94
CA ALA A 489 11.77 -7.94 34.86
C ALA A 489 12.21 -9.21 34.12
N PRO A 490 12.85 -10.17 34.82
CA PRO A 490 14.04 -10.87 34.32
C PRO A 490 13.76 -12.14 33.51
N ASP A 491 14.81 -12.50 32.77
CA ASP A 491 15.03 -13.62 31.86
C ASP A 491 14.83 -15.01 32.50
N ILE A 492 13.94 -15.85 31.96
CA ILE A 492 13.92 -17.31 32.22
C ILE A 492 13.43 -18.08 30.97
N GLY A 493 14.36 -18.81 30.33
CA GLY A 493 14.22 -20.24 30.00
C GLY A 493 13.30 -20.64 28.83
N VAL A 494 13.95 -21.05 27.74
CA VAL A 494 13.37 -21.71 26.55
C VAL A 494 12.56 -22.98 26.89
N SER A 495 11.33 -23.10 26.38
CA SER A 495 10.78 -24.40 25.94
C SER A 495 9.72 -24.25 24.83
N LYS A 496 9.78 -25.14 23.85
CA LYS A 496 8.87 -25.26 22.70
C LYS A 496 7.51 -25.81 23.13
N MET A 497 6.42 -25.18 22.67
CA MET A 497 5.07 -25.70 22.30
C MET A 497 3.92 -24.84 22.86
N SER A 498 2.84 -24.83 22.07
CA SER A 498 1.50 -24.27 22.29
C SER A 498 1.29 -22.77 22.02
N VAL A 499 0.68 -22.54 20.85
CA VAL A 499 -0.35 -21.52 20.64
C VAL A 499 -1.38 -21.60 21.78
N ASN A 500 -1.84 -20.42 22.24
CA ASN A 500 -2.76 -20.12 23.35
C ASN A 500 -2.11 -19.90 24.71
N THR A 501 -1.82 -18.63 25.06
CA THR A 501 -2.70 -17.80 25.91
C THR A 501 -1.95 -16.54 26.33
N PHE A 502 -2.45 -15.36 25.96
CA PHE A 502 -2.24 -14.14 26.75
C PHE A 502 -3.58 -13.76 27.36
N ALA A 503 -3.65 -13.85 28.68
CA ALA A 503 -4.70 -13.24 29.46
C ALA A 503 -4.50 -11.72 29.43
N ASN A 504 -5.62 -11.00 29.19
CA ASN A 504 -5.82 -9.55 29.32
C ASN A 504 -5.36 -8.73 28.09
N GLY A 505 -6.11 -8.61 26.98
CA GLY A 505 -7.52 -8.93 26.75
C GLY A 505 -8.41 -7.69 26.51
N GLU A 506 -8.01 -6.78 25.62
CA GLU A 506 -8.98 -6.00 24.82
C GLU A 506 -8.66 -6.25 23.35
N ILE A 507 -9.08 -7.43 22.91
CA ILE A 507 -9.27 -7.76 21.51
C ILE A 507 -10.64 -7.18 21.18
N ASN A 508 -10.76 -6.35 20.14
CA ASN A 508 -12.06 -5.90 19.63
C ASN A 508 -12.98 -7.12 19.56
N ALA A 509 -14.07 -7.07 20.33
CA ALA A 509 -14.95 -8.21 20.55
C ALA A 509 -15.52 -8.66 19.20
N VAL A 510 -14.96 -9.75 18.65
CA VAL A 510 -15.58 -10.47 17.54
C VAL A 510 -16.94 -10.92 18.07
N VAL A 511 -18.01 -10.33 17.54
CA VAL A 511 -19.39 -10.67 17.89
C VAL A 511 -19.59 -12.15 17.59
N THR A 512 -19.71 -12.98 18.62
CA THR A 512 -19.89 -14.42 18.44
C THR A 512 -21.30 -14.71 17.93
N THR A 513 -21.53 -15.91 17.38
CA THR A 513 -22.87 -16.36 16.99
C THR A 513 -23.88 -16.30 18.15
N ALA A 514 -23.40 -16.45 19.39
CA ALA A 514 -24.21 -16.30 20.60
C ALA A 514 -24.56 -14.82 20.86
N ASP A 515 -23.60 -13.91 20.70
CA ASP A 515 -23.82 -12.47 20.81
C ASP A 515 -24.80 -11.98 19.75
N ILE A 516 -24.66 -12.44 18.49
CA ILE A 516 -25.62 -12.17 17.41
C ILE A 516 -27.04 -12.61 17.79
N LYS A 517 -27.20 -13.77 18.45
CA LYS A 517 -28.51 -14.29 18.84
C LYS A 517 -29.15 -13.47 19.96
N VAL A 518 -28.38 -13.08 20.96
CA VAL A 518 -28.83 -12.20 22.05
C VAL A 518 -29.19 -10.83 21.49
N LEU A 519 -28.34 -10.25 20.64
CA LEU A 519 -28.53 -8.91 20.10
C LEU A 519 -29.68 -8.84 19.09
N LYS A 520 -29.88 -9.87 18.24
CA LYS A 520 -31.08 -10.01 17.39
C LYS A 520 -32.38 -10.02 18.20
N SER A 521 -32.36 -10.62 19.40
CA SER A 521 -33.53 -10.62 20.30
C SER A 521 -33.81 -9.23 20.91
N MET A 522 -32.76 -8.42 21.13
CA MET A 522 -32.88 -7.04 21.62
C MET A 522 -33.37 -6.07 20.53
N VAL A 523 -32.91 -6.25 19.29
CA VAL A 523 -33.41 -5.50 18.11
C VAL A 523 -34.90 -5.76 17.89
N ALA A 524 -35.33 -7.02 17.96
CA ALA A 524 -36.76 -7.37 17.89
C ALA A 524 -37.58 -6.71 19.02
N ALA A 525 -36.96 -6.45 20.17
CA ALA A 525 -37.58 -5.80 21.32
C ALA A 525 -37.46 -4.26 21.32
N LYS A 526 -36.72 -3.65 20.38
CA LYS A 526 -36.37 -2.22 20.36
C LYS A 526 -35.75 -1.70 21.66
N GLN A 527 -34.89 -2.50 22.31
CA GLN A 527 -34.23 -2.13 23.57
C GLN A 527 -32.72 -1.94 23.35
N GLY A 528 -32.20 -0.77 23.71
CA GLY A 528 -30.76 -0.48 23.70
C GLY A 528 -30.04 -1.01 24.95
N PRO A 529 -28.69 -1.12 24.93
CA PRO A 529 -27.92 -1.46 26.13
C PRO A 529 -28.11 -0.42 27.24
N PRO A 530 -28.12 -0.82 28.52
CA PRO A 530 -28.36 0.11 29.64
C PRO A 530 -27.32 1.24 29.77
N ASP A 531 -26.14 1.10 29.17
CA ASP A 531 -25.02 2.05 29.30
C ASP A 531 -24.72 2.83 28.00
N PHE A 532 -25.59 2.77 27.00
CA PHE A 532 -25.39 3.46 25.71
C PHE A 532 -25.93 4.89 25.76
N MET A 533 -25.05 5.89 25.81
CA MET A 533 -25.45 7.28 25.55
C MET A 533 -25.75 7.43 24.06
N GLY A 534 -27.00 7.76 23.73
CA GLY A 534 -27.50 7.80 22.36
C GLY A 534 -26.67 8.68 21.42
N MET A 535 -26.78 8.39 20.12
CA MET A 535 -26.32 9.24 19.03
C MET A 535 -26.76 10.70 19.27
N PRO A 536 -25.93 11.72 19.01
CA PRO A 536 -26.47 13.07 18.80
C PRO A 536 -27.51 12.99 17.67
N GLU A 537 -28.64 13.70 17.84
CA GLU A 537 -29.76 13.64 16.90
C GLU A 537 -29.29 13.76 15.45
N PRO A 538 -29.88 13.00 14.52
CA PRO A 538 -29.55 13.10 13.10
C PRO A 538 -29.67 14.56 12.68
N GLY A 539 -28.62 15.07 12.01
CA GLY A 539 -28.69 16.36 11.34
C GLY A 539 -29.95 16.43 10.48
N PRO A 540 -30.51 17.64 10.25
CA PRO A 540 -31.82 17.81 9.65
C PRO A 540 -31.95 16.99 8.35
N PRO A 541 -33.15 16.46 8.04
CA PRO A 541 -33.39 15.55 6.91
C PRO A 541 -32.99 16.09 5.53
N ASN A 542 -32.69 17.40 5.47
CA ASN A 542 -31.94 18.02 4.40
C ASN A 542 -30.56 18.37 4.98
N GLY A 543 -29.56 17.52 4.72
CA GLY A 543 -28.16 17.83 5.03
C GLY A 543 -27.73 19.18 4.44
N PRO A 544 -26.57 19.74 4.86
CA PRO A 544 -26.06 20.96 4.24
C PRO A 544 -26.00 20.75 2.72
N ASP A 545 -26.51 21.72 1.96
CA ASP A 545 -26.71 21.67 0.51
C ASP A 545 -25.53 21.02 -0.22
N PHE A 546 -25.57 19.69 -0.37
CA PHE A 546 -24.77 18.99 -1.36
C PHE A 546 -25.33 19.50 -2.68
N GLN A 547 -24.60 20.41 -3.32
CA GLN A 547 -24.86 20.75 -4.71
C GLN A 547 -24.97 19.43 -5.46
N ARG A 548 -26.17 19.15 -5.98
CA ARG A 548 -26.42 18.04 -6.90
C ARG A 548 -25.40 18.16 -8.03
N VAL A 549 -24.31 17.40 -7.93
CA VAL A 549 -23.46 17.14 -9.08
C VAL A 549 -24.31 16.26 -9.96
N LYS A 550 -24.94 16.87 -10.98
CA LYS A 550 -25.50 16.12 -12.10
C LYS A 550 -24.38 15.18 -12.58
N PRO A 551 -24.60 13.86 -12.65
CA PRO A 551 -23.63 12.99 -13.26
C PRO A 551 -23.36 13.53 -14.67
N LYS A 552 -22.12 13.98 -14.91
CA LYS A 552 -21.68 14.16 -16.28
C LYS A 552 -21.76 12.76 -16.88
N LEU A 553 -22.67 12.58 -17.84
CA LEU A 553 -22.60 11.46 -18.76
C LEU A 553 -21.17 11.45 -19.32
N ILE A 554 -20.40 10.42 -18.97
CA ILE A 554 -19.15 10.10 -19.63
C ILE A 554 -19.52 8.95 -20.55
N TYR A 555 -19.44 9.23 -21.85
CA TYR A 555 -19.60 8.28 -22.95
C TYR A 555 -18.45 7.29 -23.00
#